data_AF-A0A5Z7TCI9-F1
#
_entry.id   AF-A0A5Z7TCI9-F1
#
_cell.length_a   1.000
_cell.length_b   1.000
_cell.length_c   1.000
_cell.angle_alpha   90.00
_cell.angle_beta   90.00
_cell.angle_gamma   90.00
#
_symmetry.space_group_name_H-M   'P 1'
#
loop_
_entity.id
_entity.type
_entity.pdbx_description
1 polymer ?
#
loop_
_entity_poly.entity_id
_entity_poly.type
_entity_poly.pdbx_seq_one_letter_code
_entity_poly.pdbx_strand_id
1 'polypeptide(L)'
;ADGTLVWAGYIRGFGENAADISNSGAYFHQPLRLPGQYFDDETGLHYNLFRYYAPECGRFVSQDPIGLRGGLNLYQYAPNSLTWIDPLGLDVIRLRHYTSNQGFAAIKESMKILAGDQNAVFAVRAKGKPLSMADAADKFKIKQNHARNYIDFDIDTNRVEFRKNDLGVEEYKIKGDIELDEKTTEFNKRC
;
A
#
# COMPACT_ATOMS: atom_id res chain seq x y z
N ALA A 1 37.98 -9.57 4.71
CA ALA A 1 36.79 -10.20 5.32
C ALA A 1 37.07 -11.69 5.39
N ASP A 2 37.31 -12.18 6.60
CA ASP A 2 37.73 -13.55 6.92
C ASP A 2 36.56 -14.48 7.30
N GLY A 3 35.33 -13.93 7.39
CA GLY A 3 34.11 -14.69 7.72
C GLY A 3 33.87 -14.86 9.21
N THR A 4 34.61 -14.14 10.06
CA THR A 4 34.44 -14.21 11.51
C THR A 4 33.08 -13.65 11.94
N LEU A 5 32.36 -14.35 12.83
CA LEU A 5 31.09 -13.90 13.39
C LEU A 5 31.29 -12.63 14.20
N VAL A 6 30.69 -11.52 13.73
CA VAL A 6 30.74 -10.22 14.41
C VAL A 6 29.49 -9.94 15.25
N TRP A 7 28.33 -10.43 14.82
CA TRP A 7 27.06 -10.29 15.52
C TRP A 7 26.07 -11.36 15.08
N ALA A 8 25.28 -11.88 16.01
CA ALA A 8 24.05 -12.63 15.75
C ALA A 8 22.98 -12.25 16.77
N GLY A 9 21.73 -12.15 16.34
CA GLY A 9 20.59 -11.84 17.20
C GLY A 9 19.56 -12.97 17.22
N TYR A 10 18.93 -13.18 18.37
CA TYR A 10 17.74 -14.02 18.52
C TYR A 10 16.52 -13.13 18.64
N ILE A 11 15.62 -13.22 17.68
CA ILE A 11 14.42 -12.38 17.60
C ILE A 11 13.19 -13.22 17.93
N ARG A 12 12.33 -12.74 18.84
CA ARG A 12 11.05 -13.36 19.16
C ARG A 12 10.04 -13.16 18.03
N GLY A 13 8.93 -13.90 18.06
CA GLY A 13 7.92 -13.88 16.98
C GLY A 13 7.34 -12.49 16.65
N PHE A 14 7.37 -11.54 17.59
CA PHE A 14 6.92 -10.16 17.39
C PHE A 14 8.06 -9.14 17.27
N GLY A 15 9.30 -9.58 17.01
CA GLY A 15 10.40 -8.68 16.70
C GLY A 15 11.24 -8.26 17.90
N GLU A 16 10.83 -8.58 19.13
CA GLU A 16 11.65 -8.32 20.33
C GLU A 16 13.00 -9.03 20.22
N ASN A 17 14.09 -8.29 20.45
CA ASN A 17 15.41 -8.88 20.55
C ASN A 17 15.54 -9.60 21.90
N ALA A 18 15.69 -10.92 21.86
CA ALA A 18 15.81 -11.75 23.05
C ALA A 18 17.27 -11.89 23.52
N ALA A 19 18.23 -11.84 22.61
CA ALA A 19 19.64 -11.93 22.91
C ALA A 19 20.49 -11.53 21.69
N ASP A 20 21.64 -10.90 21.96
CA ASP A 20 22.70 -10.66 20.99
C ASP A 20 23.95 -11.45 21.38
N ILE A 21 24.59 -12.09 20.39
CA ILE A 21 25.90 -12.72 20.50
C ILE A 21 26.90 -11.83 19.77
N SER A 22 27.93 -11.38 20.48
CA SER A 22 29.12 -10.72 19.91
C SER A 22 30.36 -11.53 20.27
N ASN A 23 31.13 -11.93 19.25
CA ASN A 23 32.32 -12.77 19.42
C ASN A 23 33.62 -11.94 19.60
N SER A 24 33.53 -10.62 19.50
CA SER A 24 34.68 -9.70 19.51
C SER A 24 34.94 -9.07 20.88
N GLY A 25 34.08 -9.32 21.88
CA GLY A 25 34.10 -8.62 23.18
C GLY A 25 33.72 -7.13 23.10
N ALA A 26 33.52 -6.60 21.89
CA ALA A 26 33.01 -5.26 21.65
C ALA A 26 31.48 -5.29 21.54
N TYR A 27 30.84 -4.28 22.13
CA TYR A 27 29.43 -4.00 21.90
C TYR A 27 29.24 -3.67 20.41
N PHE A 28 28.37 -4.43 19.72
CA PHE A 28 28.03 -4.20 18.33
C PHE A 28 26.60 -3.65 18.27
N HIS A 29 26.47 -2.39 17.85
CA HIS A 29 25.16 -1.76 17.68
C HIS A 29 24.52 -2.26 16.39
N GLN A 30 23.54 -3.15 16.51
CA GLN A 30 22.70 -3.61 15.41
C GLN A 30 21.28 -3.07 15.60
N PRO A 31 20.90 -1.96 14.94
CA PRO A 31 19.58 -1.37 15.10
C PRO A 31 18.52 -2.01 14.19
N LEU A 32 18.89 -2.84 13.21
CA LEU A 32 17.90 -3.48 12.35
C LEU A 32 17.06 -4.51 13.12
N ARG A 33 15.76 -4.58 12.81
CA ARG A 33 14.80 -5.49 13.46
C ARG A 33 14.08 -6.33 12.42
N LEU A 34 12.77 -6.51 12.53
CA LEU A 34 11.97 -7.13 11.46
C LEU A 34 12.12 -6.33 10.15
N PRO A 35 11.81 -6.92 8.99
CA PRO A 35 11.94 -6.22 7.71
C PRO A 35 11.22 -4.87 7.72
N GLY A 36 11.95 -3.79 7.41
CA GLY A 36 11.44 -2.41 7.42
C GLY A 36 11.57 -1.66 8.75
N GLN A 37 11.98 -2.34 9.84
CA GLN A 37 12.05 -1.75 11.17
C GLN A 37 13.46 -1.35 11.59
N TYR A 38 13.55 -0.20 12.26
CA TYR A 38 14.75 0.32 12.91
C TYR A 38 14.50 0.49 14.40
N PHE A 39 15.40 -0.01 15.24
CA PHE A 39 15.31 0.16 16.69
C PHE A 39 15.74 1.56 17.10
N ASP A 40 14.86 2.23 17.83
CA ASP A 40 15.10 3.53 18.42
C ASP A 40 15.50 3.36 19.89
N ASP A 41 16.78 3.58 20.18
CA ASP A 41 17.37 3.42 21.52
C ASP A 41 16.75 4.36 22.56
N GLU A 42 16.23 5.54 22.15
CA GLU A 42 15.67 6.53 23.08
C GLU A 42 14.32 6.09 23.64
N THR A 43 13.52 5.41 22.81
CA THR A 43 12.16 5.01 23.15
C THR A 43 12.03 3.51 23.43
N GLY A 44 12.99 2.70 22.98
CA GLY A 44 12.89 1.24 22.96
C GLY A 44 11.89 0.70 21.94
N LEU A 45 11.31 1.56 21.10
CA LEU A 45 10.33 1.20 20.08
C LEU A 45 11.04 0.95 18.74
N HIS A 46 10.32 0.31 17.82
CA HIS A 46 10.80 0.08 16.46
C HIS A 46 10.15 1.10 15.54
N TYR A 47 10.95 2.00 14.98
CA TYR A 47 10.51 2.90 13.93
C TYR A 47 10.22 2.13 12.64
N ASN A 48 9.03 2.34 12.10
CA ASN A 48 8.52 1.65 10.93
C ASN A 48 7.87 2.68 10.00
N LEU A 49 8.71 3.41 9.28
CA LEU A 49 8.44 4.52 8.33
C LEU A 49 7.36 5.56 8.73
N PHE A 50 6.11 5.16 8.89
CA PHE A 50 4.99 6.03 9.29
C PHE A 50 4.52 5.81 10.75
N ARG A 51 4.97 4.75 11.42
CA ARG A 51 4.51 4.39 12.78
C ARG A 51 5.62 3.81 13.65
N TYR A 52 5.46 3.95 14.96
CA TYR A 52 6.29 3.26 15.96
C TYR A 52 5.62 1.96 16.42
N TYR A 53 6.40 0.90 16.47
CA TYR A 53 5.99 -0.46 16.81
C TYR A 53 6.57 -0.89 18.15
N ALA A 54 5.71 -1.38 19.05
CA ALA A 54 6.09 -1.93 20.34
C ALA A 54 6.23 -3.46 20.22
N PRO A 55 7.46 -4.01 20.17
CA PRO A 55 7.66 -5.45 20.00
C PRO A 55 7.14 -6.28 21.17
N GLU A 56 7.19 -5.75 22.39
CA GLU A 56 6.70 -6.43 23.61
C GLU A 56 5.21 -6.76 23.52
N CYS A 57 4.43 -5.89 22.87
CA CYS A 57 2.98 -6.03 22.74
C CYS A 57 2.54 -6.53 21.36
N GLY A 58 3.48 -6.66 20.42
CA GLY A 58 3.23 -7.07 19.04
C GLY A 58 2.35 -6.10 18.24
N ARG A 59 2.42 -4.79 18.52
CA ARG A 59 1.49 -3.80 17.94
C ARG A 59 2.11 -2.40 17.78
N PHE A 60 1.52 -1.59 16.91
CA PHE A 60 1.83 -0.16 16.82
C PHE A 60 1.36 0.59 18.06
N VAL A 61 2.06 1.65 18.44
CA VAL A 61 1.69 2.51 19.58
C VAL A 61 0.67 3.59 19.19
N SER A 62 0.68 4.00 17.93
CA SER A 62 -0.32 4.89 17.35
C SER A 62 -1.38 4.09 16.59
N GLN A 63 -2.60 4.64 16.54
CA GLN A 63 -3.62 4.13 15.64
C GLN A 63 -3.13 4.23 14.20
N ASP A 64 -3.55 3.29 13.38
CA ASP A 64 -3.35 3.36 11.95
C ASP A 64 -3.87 4.71 11.44
N PRO A 65 -3.03 5.54 10.79
CA PRO A 65 -3.49 6.74 10.10
C PRO A 65 -4.63 6.45 9.13
N ILE A 66 -4.78 5.19 8.71
CA ILE A 66 -5.87 4.71 7.84
C ILE A 66 -7.10 4.12 8.54
N GLY A 67 -7.15 4.20 9.86
CA GLY A 67 -8.33 3.84 10.65
C GLY A 67 -8.75 2.38 10.46
N LEU A 68 -10.06 2.11 10.57
CA LEU A 68 -10.64 0.74 10.52
C LEU A 68 -10.44 0.03 9.17
N ARG A 69 -9.79 0.70 8.22
CA ARG A 69 -9.58 0.26 6.85
C ARG A 69 -8.32 -0.57 6.70
N GLY A 70 -7.32 -0.34 7.56
CA GLY A 70 -6.14 -1.22 7.73
C GLY A 70 -6.46 -2.52 8.49
N GLY A 71 -7.74 -2.73 8.82
CA GLY A 71 -8.25 -3.85 9.59
C GLY A 71 -9.06 -3.38 10.79
N LEU A 72 -9.81 -4.32 11.39
CA LEU A 72 -10.58 -4.04 12.60
C LEU A 72 -9.68 -3.67 13.79
N ASN A 73 -8.40 -4.07 13.75
CA ASN A 73 -7.42 -3.75 14.77
C ASN A 73 -6.50 -2.63 14.29
N LEU A 74 -6.81 -1.40 14.73
CA LEU A 74 -6.08 -0.17 14.39
C LEU A 74 -4.60 -0.17 14.81
N TYR A 75 -4.19 -1.09 15.67
CA TYR A 75 -2.82 -1.15 16.19
C TYR A 75 -2.05 -2.35 15.61
N GLN A 76 -2.63 -3.11 14.68
CA GLN A 76 -2.02 -4.34 14.17
C GLN A 76 -0.82 -4.04 13.26
N TYR A 77 0.29 -4.75 13.48
CA TYR A 77 1.46 -4.74 12.59
C TYR A 77 1.27 -5.62 11.35
N ALA A 78 0.93 -6.90 11.58
CA ALA A 78 0.62 -7.83 10.51
C ALA A 78 -0.37 -8.89 11.02
N PRO A 79 -1.17 -9.50 10.14
CA PRO A 79 -2.02 -10.64 10.52
C PRO A 79 -1.22 -11.82 11.07
N ASN A 80 -0.01 -12.04 10.54
CA ASN A 80 0.95 -13.01 11.04
C ASN A 80 2.38 -12.51 10.75
N SER A 81 3.13 -12.13 11.79
CA SER A 81 4.47 -11.54 11.69
C SER A 81 5.55 -12.49 11.15
N LEU A 82 5.29 -13.79 11.08
CA LEU A 82 6.22 -14.77 10.51
C LEU A 82 6.11 -14.89 8.98
N THR A 83 4.93 -14.57 8.43
CA THR A 83 4.65 -14.74 7.00
C THR A 83 4.33 -13.43 6.27
N TRP A 84 3.99 -12.38 7.02
CA TRP A 84 3.66 -11.07 6.50
C TRP A 84 4.61 -10.02 7.05
N ILE A 85 4.89 -9.03 6.20
CA ILE A 85 5.66 -7.83 6.54
C ILE A 85 4.80 -6.61 6.22
N ASP A 86 4.97 -5.53 6.97
CA ASP A 86 4.38 -4.21 6.67
C ASP A 86 5.52 -3.20 6.46
N PRO A 87 6.04 -3.08 5.22
CA PRO A 87 7.22 -2.25 4.93
C PRO A 87 6.96 -0.75 5.04
N LEU A 88 5.70 -0.33 4.90
CA LEU A 88 5.31 1.07 4.92
C LEU A 88 4.61 1.44 6.23
N GLY A 89 4.13 0.49 7.03
CA GLY A 89 3.25 0.87 8.13
C GLY A 89 1.89 1.39 7.62
N LEU A 90 1.45 1.03 6.41
CA LEU A 90 0.25 1.55 5.73
C LEU A 90 -0.45 0.46 4.90
N ASP A 91 -1.78 0.53 4.78
CA ASP A 91 -2.61 -0.37 3.93
C ASP A 91 -3.06 0.35 2.64
N VAL A 92 -2.55 -0.12 1.50
CA VAL A 92 -2.86 0.42 0.17
C VAL A 92 -3.80 -0.50 -0.61
N ILE A 93 -4.64 0.08 -1.45
CA ILE A 93 -5.51 -0.65 -2.37
C ILE A 93 -5.10 -0.40 -3.83
N ARG A 94 -4.94 -1.49 -4.60
CA ARG A 94 -4.71 -1.42 -6.04
C ARG A 94 -6.03 -1.26 -6.79
N LEU A 95 -6.16 -0.15 -7.50
CA LEU A 95 -7.35 0.24 -8.25
C LEU A 95 -7.05 0.34 -9.74
N ARG A 96 -8.12 0.25 -10.55
CA ARG A 96 -8.13 0.31 -12.00
C ARG A 96 -9.06 1.41 -12.46
N HIS A 97 -8.52 2.36 -13.21
CA HIS A 97 -9.29 3.42 -13.85
C HIS A 97 -9.34 3.21 -15.35
N TYR A 98 -10.56 3.10 -15.92
CA TYR A 98 -10.76 2.97 -17.37
C TYR A 98 -10.81 4.34 -18.04
N THR A 99 -10.14 4.48 -19.18
CA THR A 99 -10.05 5.75 -19.90
C THR A 99 -9.92 5.60 -21.43
N SER A 100 -10.04 6.71 -22.15
CA SER A 100 -9.88 6.77 -23.61
C SER A 100 -8.42 6.86 -24.06
N ASN A 101 -8.15 6.80 -25.36
CA ASN A 101 -6.79 7.05 -25.88
C ASN A 101 -6.26 8.45 -25.51
N GLN A 102 -7.12 9.46 -25.57
CA GLN A 102 -6.74 10.83 -25.23
C GLN A 102 -6.50 10.97 -23.73
N GLY A 103 -7.40 10.43 -22.89
CA GLY A 103 -7.23 10.47 -21.44
C GLY A 103 -5.99 9.69 -21.00
N PHE A 104 -5.73 8.53 -21.60
CA PHE A 104 -4.53 7.74 -21.33
C PHE A 104 -3.24 8.52 -21.63
N ALA A 105 -3.16 9.19 -22.78
CA ALA A 105 -2.00 9.99 -23.15
C ALA A 105 -1.80 11.17 -22.18
N ALA A 106 -2.87 11.89 -21.86
CA ALA A 106 -2.82 13.03 -20.95
C ALA A 106 -2.42 12.64 -19.52
N ILE A 107 -2.97 11.54 -18.98
CA ILE A 107 -2.61 11.04 -17.64
C ILE A 107 -1.16 10.53 -17.63
N LYS A 108 -0.71 9.88 -18.70
CA LYS A 108 0.68 9.40 -18.80
C LYS A 108 1.69 10.55 -18.86
N GLU A 109 1.33 11.66 -19.49
CA GLU A 109 2.19 12.85 -19.57
C GLU A 109 2.19 13.64 -18.25
N SER A 110 1.03 13.80 -17.62
CA SER A 110 0.88 14.60 -16.39
C SER A 110 1.13 13.82 -15.10
N MET A 111 1.19 12.48 -15.15
CA MET A 111 1.16 11.60 -13.97
C MET A 111 0.01 11.90 -13.00
N LYS A 112 -1.10 12.42 -13.54
CA LYS A 112 -2.23 12.88 -12.73
C LYS A 112 -3.55 12.48 -13.35
N ILE A 113 -4.45 11.91 -12.55
CA ILE A 113 -5.84 11.70 -12.92
C ILE A 113 -6.64 12.89 -12.38
N LEU A 114 -7.13 13.72 -13.31
CA LEU A 114 -7.98 14.85 -12.96
C LEU A 114 -9.38 14.36 -12.57
N ALA A 115 -9.90 14.91 -11.49
CA ALA A 115 -11.28 14.68 -11.08
C ALA A 115 -12.24 15.21 -12.15
N GLY A 116 -13.23 14.39 -12.48
CA GLY A 116 -14.29 14.76 -13.41
C GLY A 116 -15.56 15.14 -12.65
N ASP A 117 -16.66 14.50 -13.04
CA ASP A 117 -17.97 14.71 -12.45
C ASP A 117 -17.94 14.54 -10.93
N GLN A 118 -18.62 15.45 -10.22
CA GLN A 118 -18.67 15.51 -8.76
C GLN A 118 -17.30 15.75 -8.09
N ASN A 119 -16.33 16.32 -8.81
CA ASN A 119 -14.97 16.55 -8.33
C ASN A 119 -14.36 15.25 -7.76
N ALA A 120 -14.54 14.14 -8.49
CA ALA A 120 -14.09 12.83 -8.08
C ALA A 120 -13.58 12.00 -9.25
N VAL A 121 -12.73 11.02 -8.94
CA VAL A 121 -12.30 9.95 -9.83
C VAL A 121 -12.98 8.66 -9.42
N PHE A 122 -13.46 7.89 -10.40
CA PHE A 122 -14.04 6.58 -10.16
C PHE A 122 -13.12 5.49 -10.69
N ALA A 123 -12.92 4.46 -9.87
CA ALA A 123 -12.07 3.32 -10.19
C ALA A 123 -12.66 2.03 -9.62
N VAL A 124 -12.18 0.88 -10.09
CA VAL A 124 -12.61 -0.45 -9.62
C VAL A 124 -11.43 -1.20 -9.06
N ARG A 125 -11.65 -2.24 -8.24
CA ARG A 125 -10.54 -3.02 -7.72
C ARG A 125 -9.79 -3.71 -8.86
N ALA A 126 -8.46 -3.57 -8.91
CA ALA A 126 -7.62 -4.19 -9.93
C ALA A 126 -7.37 -5.69 -9.63
N LYS A 127 -8.43 -6.45 -9.35
CA LYS A 127 -8.33 -7.88 -9.03
C LYS A 127 -8.58 -8.73 -10.28
N GLY A 128 -7.57 -9.47 -10.70
CA GLY A 128 -7.67 -10.41 -11.82
C GLY A 128 -7.71 -9.74 -13.20
N LYS A 129 -8.16 -10.51 -14.20
CA LYS A 129 -8.13 -10.07 -15.59
C LYS A 129 -9.06 -8.86 -15.80
N PRO A 130 -8.59 -7.82 -16.50
CA PRO A 130 -9.41 -6.66 -16.82
C PRO A 130 -10.56 -7.02 -17.76
N LEU A 131 -11.74 -6.45 -17.52
CA LEU A 131 -12.92 -6.61 -18.38
C LEU A 131 -12.63 -6.23 -19.83
N SER A 132 -13.33 -6.84 -20.78
CA SER A 132 -13.25 -6.44 -22.19
C SER A 132 -13.77 -5.00 -22.35
N MET A 133 -13.42 -4.37 -23.47
CA MET A 133 -13.87 -3.00 -23.74
C MET A 133 -15.40 -2.89 -23.81
N ALA A 134 -16.08 -3.90 -24.37
CA ALA A 134 -17.54 -3.96 -24.42
C ALA A 134 -18.14 -4.18 -23.02
N ASP A 135 -17.64 -5.17 -22.27
CA ASP A 135 -18.17 -5.48 -20.94
C ASP A 135 -17.97 -4.33 -19.94
N ALA A 136 -16.82 -3.65 -20.01
CA ALA A 136 -16.56 -2.47 -19.18
C ALA A 136 -17.49 -1.31 -19.57
N ALA A 137 -17.71 -1.06 -20.87
CA ALA A 137 -18.65 -0.05 -21.34
C ALA A 137 -20.08 -0.33 -20.86
N ASP A 138 -20.53 -1.58 -20.97
CA ASP A 138 -21.87 -1.99 -20.57
C ASP A 138 -22.07 -1.98 -19.05
N LYS A 139 -21.05 -2.39 -18.30
CA LYS A 139 -21.08 -2.45 -16.83
C LYS A 139 -21.04 -1.05 -16.23
N PHE A 140 -20.12 -0.20 -16.66
CA PHE A 140 -19.95 1.14 -16.10
C PHE A 140 -20.78 2.21 -16.83
N LYS A 141 -21.54 1.82 -17.86
CA LYS A 141 -22.34 2.72 -18.73
C LYS A 141 -21.53 3.90 -19.28
N ILE A 142 -20.25 3.64 -19.55
CA ILE A 142 -19.35 4.59 -20.22
C ILE A 142 -19.32 4.28 -21.72
N LYS A 143 -19.00 5.27 -22.56
CA LYS A 143 -18.82 4.99 -23.99
C LYS A 143 -17.69 3.99 -24.15
N GLN A 144 -17.82 3.08 -25.13
CA GLN A 144 -16.81 2.06 -25.41
C GLN A 144 -15.40 2.64 -25.60
N ASN A 145 -15.28 3.82 -26.21
CA ASN A 145 -14.01 4.54 -26.33
C ASN A 145 -13.38 4.93 -24.98
N HIS A 146 -14.18 5.23 -23.95
CA HIS A 146 -13.70 5.52 -22.59
C HIS A 146 -13.38 4.25 -21.79
N ALA A 147 -13.79 3.06 -22.26
CA ALA A 147 -13.43 1.76 -21.69
C ALA A 147 -12.20 1.13 -22.37
N ARG A 148 -11.58 1.85 -23.30
CA ARG A 148 -10.56 1.31 -24.21
C ARG A 148 -9.27 0.97 -23.50
N ASN A 149 -8.72 1.91 -22.74
CA ASN A 149 -7.49 1.72 -21.98
C ASN A 149 -7.80 1.71 -20.50
N TYR A 150 -6.82 1.29 -19.70
CA TYR A 150 -6.92 1.40 -18.25
C TYR A 150 -5.57 1.66 -17.60
N ILE A 151 -5.62 2.17 -16.39
CA ILE A 151 -4.47 2.49 -15.56
C ILE A 151 -4.68 1.79 -14.23
N ASP A 152 -3.73 0.95 -13.84
CA ASP A 152 -3.72 0.30 -12.53
C ASP A 152 -2.77 1.09 -11.63
N PHE A 153 -3.20 1.46 -10.43
CA PHE A 153 -2.41 2.26 -9.50
C PHE A 153 -2.71 1.90 -8.06
N ASP A 154 -1.74 2.14 -7.17
CA ASP A 154 -1.92 1.98 -5.74
C ASP A 154 -2.32 3.33 -5.14
N ILE A 155 -3.31 3.31 -4.25
CA ILE A 155 -3.70 4.49 -3.49
C ILE A 155 -3.95 4.11 -2.04
N ASP A 156 -3.70 5.05 -1.14
CA ASP A 156 -4.10 4.94 0.25
C ASP A 156 -5.61 4.66 0.32
N THR A 157 -5.95 3.57 1.01
CA THR A 157 -7.32 3.13 1.19
C THR A 157 -8.17 4.24 1.82
N ASN A 158 -7.64 5.12 2.68
CA ASN A 158 -8.36 6.29 3.22
C ASN A 158 -8.95 7.22 2.18
N ARG A 159 -8.24 7.44 1.07
CA ARG A 159 -8.64 8.42 0.04
C ARG A 159 -9.80 7.95 -0.82
N VAL A 160 -10.18 6.67 -0.71
CA VAL A 160 -11.23 6.07 -1.54
C VAL A 160 -12.50 5.81 -0.73
N GLU A 161 -13.68 6.13 -1.24
CA GLU A 161 -14.97 5.76 -0.66
C GLU A 161 -15.55 4.62 -1.48
N PHE A 162 -15.75 3.44 -0.88
CA PHE A 162 -16.44 2.34 -1.56
C PHE A 162 -17.92 2.69 -1.71
N ARG A 163 -18.45 2.52 -2.91
CA ARG A 163 -19.88 2.69 -3.17
C ARG A 163 -20.39 1.66 -4.17
N LYS A 164 -21.69 1.38 -4.08
CA LYS A 164 -22.42 0.71 -5.13
C LYS A 164 -23.19 1.78 -5.89
N ASN A 165 -22.90 1.93 -7.18
CA ASN A 165 -23.59 2.92 -8.00
C ASN A 165 -25.03 2.48 -8.33
N ASP A 166 -25.81 3.36 -8.96
CA ASP A 166 -27.22 3.11 -9.32
C ASP A 166 -27.42 1.92 -10.27
N LEU A 167 -26.34 1.45 -10.89
CA LEU A 167 -26.31 0.29 -11.78
C LEU A 167 -26.00 -1.01 -11.04
N GLY A 168 -25.87 -0.95 -9.71
CA GLY A 168 -25.51 -2.08 -8.88
C GLY A 168 -24.04 -2.49 -8.98
N VAL A 169 -23.18 -1.64 -9.54
CA VAL A 169 -21.76 -1.92 -9.72
C VAL A 169 -20.95 -1.36 -8.55
N GLU A 170 -20.07 -2.21 -8.03
CA GLU A 170 -19.12 -1.85 -6.99
C GLU A 170 -17.96 -1.04 -7.56
N GLU A 171 -17.78 0.16 -7.05
CA GLU A 171 -16.72 1.10 -7.47
C GLU A 171 -16.19 1.90 -6.28
N TYR A 172 -15.01 2.48 -6.47
CA TYR A 172 -14.29 3.29 -5.51
C TYR A 172 -14.28 4.73 -5.99
N LYS A 173 -14.82 5.64 -5.17
CA LYS A 173 -14.84 7.08 -5.40
C LYS A 173 -13.66 7.73 -4.69
N ILE A 174 -12.80 8.42 -5.42
CA ILE A 174 -11.71 9.22 -4.87
C ILE A 174 -12.07 10.68 -5.02
N LYS A 175 -12.07 11.46 -3.93
CA LYS A 175 -12.36 12.90 -3.99
C LYS A 175 -11.14 13.68 -4.47
N GLY A 176 -11.37 14.59 -5.41
CA GLY A 176 -10.36 15.44 -6.03
C GLY A 176 -9.42 14.67 -6.96
N ASP A 177 -8.37 15.36 -7.38
CA ASP A 177 -7.37 14.80 -8.28
C ASP A 177 -6.50 13.74 -7.60
N ILE A 178 -5.95 12.84 -8.43
CA ILE A 178 -5.03 11.80 -8.01
C ILE A 178 -3.68 12.05 -8.65
N GLU A 179 -2.68 12.36 -7.84
CA GLU A 179 -1.27 12.27 -8.23
C GLU A 179 -0.86 10.79 -8.22
N LEU A 180 -0.27 10.32 -9.32
CA LEU A 180 0.13 8.93 -9.51
C LEU A 180 1.62 8.76 -9.22
N ASP A 181 2.00 7.63 -8.64
CA ASP A 181 3.40 7.26 -8.41
C ASP A 181 3.95 6.50 -9.63
N GLU A 182 5.06 6.99 -10.18
CA GLU A 182 5.76 6.38 -11.32
C GLU A 182 6.17 4.92 -11.08
N LYS A 183 6.42 4.53 -9.81
CA LYS A 183 6.90 3.19 -9.47
C LYS A 183 5.79 2.15 -9.41
N THR A 184 4.61 2.53 -8.94
CA THR A 184 3.51 1.58 -8.68
C THR A 184 2.45 1.58 -9.78
N THR A 185 2.40 2.64 -10.59
CA THR A 185 1.40 2.83 -11.63
C THR A 185 1.73 2.06 -12.90
N GLU A 186 0.76 1.32 -13.42
CA GLU A 186 0.84 0.56 -14.66
C GLU A 186 -0.11 1.12 -15.73
N PHE A 187 0.49 1.62 -16.81
CA PHE A 187 -0.21 2.17 -17.96
C PHE A 187 -0.50 1.08 -19.01
N ASN A 188 -1.75 0.64 -19.10
CA ASN A 188 -2.16 -0.45 -19.99
C ASN A 188 -2.97 0.06 -21.19
N LYS A 189 -2.28 0.22 -22.33
CA LYS A 189 -2.91 0.58 -23.62
C LYS A 189 -3.41 -0.67 -24.35
N ARG A 190 -4.67 -0.65 -24.81
CA ARG A 190 -5.26 -1.74 -25.60
C ARG A 190 -5.45 -1.33 -27.07
N CYS A 191 -5.19 -2.29 -27.95
CA CYS A 191 -5.34 -2.16 -29.40
C CYS A 191 -6.80 -2.23 -29.84
#